data_AF-A0A9D6IHK6-F1
#
_entry.id   AF-A0A9D6IHK6-F1
#
_cell.length_a   1.000
_cell.length_b   1.000
_cell.length_c   1.000
_cell.angle_alpha   90.00
_cell.angle_beta   90.00
_cell.angle_gamma   90.00
#
_symmetry.space_group_name_H-M   'P 1'
#
loop_
_entity.id
_entity.type
_entity.pdbx_description
1 polymer ?
#
loop_
_entity_poly.entity_id
_entity_poly.type
_entity_poly.pdbx_seq_one_letter_code
_entity_poly.pdbx_strand_id
1 'polypeptide(L)'
;MPRGLPQDFGVARGFLDLAVLDSTDPAAVRSAERRAPLDRTLFLVATKSGTTTETLCFYRYFFEKVRRSAGDRAGEQFVAITDPGSPLVAMAAEKRFRRTFLNPTDIGGRYSALSYFGLLPAVLLGMDIKTLLDRASSLLPESRSSLPAERNPAILLGIALGQLALQGRDKITFQLSPEITAFGCWVEQLVAESTGKQGKGLFPVDGEPLGKPCSYGSDRVFVHMRLRTARDSATVRQLASLEKAGHPVVRIELADRLDLGKEFFRWEIATAVAAAMWKINAFDEPNVKESKDNTERLLKQLSSGRKAAVETPVFRKSGMSLYGTRPSVTAAKTDARRMARGSNPVQDSLIAHLRHAKEGDYLAILAYLAPSPATDEAFKRMRRCLRDGLGVATSIGYGPRYLHSTGQFHKGGPANGLFLEITAKDSIDLPIPDLPYGFRLLKQAQARGDQEALESRARRFLRLHRKPDRKPGCGRS
;
A
#
# COMPACT_ATOMS: atom_id res chain seq x y z
N MET A 1 -10.00 1.19 2.01
CA MET A 1 -11.07 1.03 3.02
C MET A 1 -11.44 -0.45 3.26
N PRO A 2 -11.87 -1.29 2.28
CA PRO A 2 -12.48 -2.60 2.58
C PRO A 2 -11.61 -3.58 3.39
N ARG A 3 -10.29 -3.55 3.18
CA ARG A 3 -9.32 -4.48 3.80
C ARG A 3 -9.39 -4.57 5.32
N GLY A 4 -9.61 -3.45 6.01
CA GLY A 4 -9.60 -3.43 7.48
C GLY A 4 -11.00 -3.36 8.11
N LEU A 5 -12.08 -3.34 7.31
CA LEU A 5 -13.44 -3.27 7.85
C LEU A 5 -13.77 -4.41 8.82
N PRO A 6 -13.40 -5.69 8.56
CA PRO A 6 -13.68 -6.77 9.52
C PRO A 6 -12.96 -6.60 10.85
N GLN A 7 -11.74 -6.06 10.83
CA GLN A 7 -10.97 -5.80 12.04
C GLN A 7 -11.57 -4.62 12.83
N ASP A 8 -11.96 -3.56 12.13
CA ASP A 8 -12.46 -2.35 12.76
C ASP A 8 -13.92 -2.51 13.23
N PHE A 9 -14.80 -3.13 12.44
CA PHE A 9 -16.25 -3.22 12.72
C PHE A 9 -16.74 -4.60 13.16
N GLY A 10 -15.95 -5.65 12.97
CA GLY A 10 -16.41 -7.03 13.15
C GLY A 10 -17.36 -7.48 12.04
N VAL A 11 -17.95 -8.66 12.23
CA VAL A 11 -18.98 -9.22 11.34
C VAL A 11 -20.28 -9.31 12.15
N ALA A 12 -21.33 -8.65 11.68
CA ALA A 12 -22.64 -8.73 12.34
C ALA A 12 -23.23 -10.15 12.23
N ARG A 13 -24.03 -10.55 13.21
CA ARG A 13 -24.65 -11.89 13.21
C ARG A 13 -25.56 -12.05 11.99
N GLY A 14 -25.34 -13.12 11.21
CA GLY A 14 -26.11 -13.42 10.00
C GLY A 14 -25.59 -12.74 8.72
N PHE A 15 -24.49 -12.00 8.80
CA PHE A 15 -23.84 -11.34 7.66
C PHE A 15 -22.61 -12.12 7.18
N LEU A 16 -22.02 -11.69 6.07
CA LEU A 16 -20.85 -12.34 5.44
C LEU A 16 -19.55 -11.83 6.06
N ASP A 17 -18.59 -12.73 6.31
CA ASP A 17 -17.20 -12.33 6.52
C ASP A 17 -16.60 -11.75 5.22
N LEU A 18 -15.59 -10.90 5.36
CA LEU A 18 -14.89 -10.25 4.24
C LEU A 18 -13.40 -10.56 4.27
N ALA A 19 -12.88 -10.89 3.09
CA ALA A 19 -11.45 -11.02 2.84
C ALA A 19 -11.08 -10.20 1.61
N VAL A 20 -9.93 -9.52 1.65
CA VAL A 20 -9.39 -8.78 0.49
C VAL A 20 -8.11 -9.44 0.01
N LEU A 21 -8.14 -9.86 -1.26
CA LEU A 21 -6.96 -10.34 -1.99
C LEU A 21 -6.44 -9.24 -2.92
N ASP A 22 -5.28 -8.69 -2.59
CA ASP A 22 -4.58 -7.66 -3.39
C ASP A 22 -3.08 -7.96 -3.54
N SER A 23 -2.68 -9.21 -3.30
CA SER A 23 -1.33 -9.69 -3.53
C SER A 23 -1.33 -10.77 -4.60
N THR A 24 -0.52 -10.58 -5.63
CA THR A 24 -0.27 -11.56 -6.69
C THR A 24 0.72 -12.64 -6.27
N ASP A 25 1.17 -12.63 -5.01
CA ASP A 25 1.98 -13.72 -4.47
C ASP A 25 1.20 -15.04 -4.51
N PRO A 26 1.73 -16.09 -5.16
CA PRO A 26 1.03 -17.37 -5.27
C PRO A 26 0.60 -17.96 -3.92
N ALA A 27 1.38 -17.77 -2.85
CA ALA A 27 1.02 -18.26 -1.52
C ALA A 27 -0.11 -17.42 -0.90
N ALA A 28 -0.20 -16.12 -1.18
CA ALA A 28 -1.32 -15.28 -0.78
C ALA A 28 -2.62 -15.69 -1.51
N VAL A 29 -2.55 -15.93 -2.82
CA VAL A 29 -3.69 -16.42 -3.62
C VAL A 29 -4.17 -17.79 -3.10
N ARG A 30 -3.25 -18.72 -2.83
CA ARG A 30 -3.59 -20.03 -2.24
C ARG A 30 -4.16 -19.91 -0.82
N SER A 31 -3.66 -18.96 -0.02
CA SER A 31 -4.21 -18.70 1.32
C SER A 31 -5.66 -18.21 1.23
N ALA A 32 -5.95 -17.30 0.29
CA ALA A 32 -7.31 -16.85 0.01
C ALA A 32 -8.22 -17.99 -0.45
N GLU A 33 -7.76 -18.87 -1.35
CA GLU A 33 -8.50 -20.07 -1.79
C GLU A 33 -8.86 -20.99 -0.61
N ARG A 34 -7.95 -21.15 0.37
CA ARG A 34 -8.16 -22.04 1.51
C ARG A 34 -8.95 -21.41 2.66
N ARG A 35 -9.25 -20.11 2.60
CA ARG A 35 -9.89 -19.40 3.71
C ARG A 35 -11.34 -19.81 3.92
N ALA A 36 -12.08 -20.09 2.84
CA ALA A 36 -13.49 -20.46 2.90
C ALA A 36 -13.84 -21.46 1.79
N PRO A 37 -14.87 -22.31 1.98
CA PRO A 37 -15.39 -23.17 0.92
C PRO A 37 -15.84 -22.34 -0.29
N LEU A 38 -15.37 -22.70 -1.48
CA LEU A 38 -15.61 -21.92 -2.70
C LEU A 38 -17.09 -21.88 -3.08
N ASP A 39 -17.84 -22.95 -2.84
CA ASP A 39 -19.29 -23.07 -3.06
C ASP A 39 -20.13 -22.21 -2.09
N ARG A 40 -19.52 -21.70 -1.02
CA ARG A 40 -20.14 -20.82 -0.03
C ARG A 40 -19.54 -19.42 -0.02
N THR A 41 -18.82 -19.04 -1.07
CA THR A 41 -18.12 -17.76 -1.19
C THR A 41 -18.76 -16.87 -2.25
N LEU A 42 -18.95 -15.59 -1.94
CA LEU A 42 -19.31 -14.54 -2.90
C LEU A 42 -18.04 -13.76 -3.28
N PHE A 43 -17.76 -13.64 -4.57
CA PHE A 43 -16.58 -12.93 -5.08
C PHE A 43 -16.96 -11.53 -5.56
N LEU A 44 -16.35 -10.51 -4.97
CA LEU A 44 -16.49 -9.12 -5.43
C LEU A 44 -15.32 -8.78 -6.37
N VAL A 45 -15.60 -8.66 -7.67
CA VAL A 45 -14.64 -8.23 -8.70
C VAL A 45 -14.70 -6.71 -8.81
N ALA A 46 -13.78 -6.03 -8.13
CA ALA A 46 -13.77 -4.58 -8.00
C ALA A 46 -12.64 -3.93 -8.82
N THR A 47 -13.00 -3.20 -9.88
CA THR A 47 -12.05 -2.37 -10.66
C THR A 47 -12.80 -1.29 -11.41
N LYS A 48 -12.35 -0.03 -11.26
CA LYS A 48 -12.93 1.14 -11.95
C LYS A 48 -12.86 0.97 -13.47
N SER A 49 -11.64 0.76 -13.98
CA SER A 49 -11.39 0.66 -15.43
C SER A 49 -11.90 -0.63 -16.07
N GLY A 50 -12.22 -1.66 -15.28
CA GLY A 50 -12.53 -2.99 -15.80
C GLY A 50 -11.30 -3.74 -16.35
N THR A 51 -10.10 -3.17 -16.23
CA THR A 51 -8.88 -3.66 -16.89
C THR A 51 -7.70 -3.89 -15.94
N THR A 52 -7.87 -3.70 -14.63
CA THR A 52 -6.79 -3.89 -13.65
C THR A 52 -6.27 -5.34 -13.68
N THR A 53 -5.01 -5.51 -14.08
CA THR A 53 -4.37 -6.81 -14.31
C THR A 53 -4.50 -7.76 -13.12
N GLU A 54 -4.20 -7.29 -11.92
CA GLU A 54 -4.26 -8.09 -10.69
C GLU A 54 -5.67 -8.62 -10.45
N THR A 55 -6.68 -7.72 -10.44
CA THR A 55 -8.08 -8.06 -10.25
C THR A 55 -8.57 -9.09 -11.27
N LEU A 56 -8.23 -8.89 -12.55
CA LEU A 56 -8.62 -9.82 -13.61
C LEU A 56 -7.92 -11.18 -13.50
N CYS A 57 -6.66 -11.23 -13.05
CA CYS A 57 -5.95 -12.48 -12.79
C CYS A 57 -6.59 -13.25 -11.63
N PHE A 58 -6.95 -12.58 -10.53
CA PHE A 58 -7.68 -13.20 -9.43
C PHE A 58 -9.04 -13.72 -9.89
N TYR A 59 -9.80 -12.91 -10.62
CA TYR A 59 -11.08 -13.31 -11.20
C TYR A 59 -10.95 -14.58 -12.05
N ARG A 60 -10.02 -14.60 -13.02
CA ARG A 60 -9.79 -15.78 -13.89
C ARG A 60 -9.53 -17.04 -13.08
N TYR A 61 -8.66 -16.92 -12.07
CA TYR A 61 -8.31 -18.03 -11.20
C TYR A 61 -9.52 -18.58 -10.43
N PHE A 62 -10.27 -17.72 -9.74
CA PHE A 62 -11.41 -18.14 -8.92
C PHE A 62 -12.62 -18.55 -9.75
N PHE A 63 -12.87 -17.89 -10.88
CA PHE A 63 -13.97 -18.25 -11.78
C PHE A 63 -13.78 -19.65 -12.33
N GLU A 64 -12.57 -20.01 -12.77
CA GLU A 64 -12.29 -21.38 -13.24
C GLU A 64 -12.47 -22.42 -12.12
N LYS A 65 -12.08 -22.09 -10.89
CA LYS A 65 -12.27 -22.99 -9.73
C LYS A 65 -13.74 -23.22 -9.43
N VAL A 66 -14.55 -22.17 -9.43
CA VAL A 66 -16.00 -22.24 -9.21
C VAL A 66 -16.69 -22.95 -10.38
N ARG A 67 -16.28 -22.67 -11.63
CA ARG A 67 -16.83 -23.30 -12.85
C ARG A 67 -16.69 -24.81 -12.83
N ARG A 68 -15.61 -25.36 -12.25
CA ARG A 68 -15.42 -26.82 -12.14
C ARG A 68 -16.47 -27.52 -11.29
N SER A 69 -17.08 -26.84 -10.31
CA SER A 69 -18.13 -27.40 -9.47
C SER A 69 -19.53 -26.91 -9.85
N ALA A 70 -19.68 -25.64 -10.22
CA ALA A 70 -20.97 -25.01 -10.49
C ALA A 70 -21.37 -24.99 -11.99
N GLY A 71 -20.46 -25.36 -12.89
CA GLY A 71 -20.68 -25.31 -14.34
C GLY A 71 -21.05 -23.91 -14.82
N ASP A 72 -22.08 -23.82 -15.64
CA ASP A 72 -22.56 -22.57 -16.25
C ASP A 72 -23.15 -21.57 -15.22
N ARG A 73 -23.44 -22.02 -14.00
CA ARG A 73 -23.93 -21.16 -12.91
C ARG A 73 -22.82 -20.47 -12.13
N ALA A 74 -21.55 -20.66 -12.50
CA ALA A 74 -20.43 -20.06 -11.78
C ALA A 74 -20.57 -18.56 -11.55
N GLY A 75 -21.11 -17.82 -12.55
CA GLY A 75 -21.37 -16.38 -12.46
C GLY A 75 -22.26 -15.96 -11.30
N GLU A 76 -23.17 -16.81 -10.84
CA GLU A 76 -24.07 -16.51 -9.72
C GLU A 76 -23.34 -16.28 -8.40
N GLN A 77 -22.04 -16.61 -8.32
CA GLN A 77 -21.17 -16.34 -7.18
C GLN A 77 -20.29 -15.09 -7.34
N PHE A 78 -20.42 -14.34 -8.43
CA PHE A 78 -19.61 -13.16 -8.72
C PHE A 78 -20.47 -11.90 -8.80
N VAL A 79 -19.92 -10.80 -8.28
CA VAL A 79 -20.48 -9.45 -8.37
C VAL A 79 -19.41 -8.52 -8.91
N ALA A 80 -19.77 -7.65 -9.85
CA ALA A 80 -18.87 -6.63 -10.38
C ALA A 80 -19.12 -5.28 -9.70
N ILE A 81 -18.04 -4.56 -9.38
CA ILE A 81 -18.07 -3.14 -9.00
C ILE A 81 -17.15 -2.39 -9.97
N THR A 82 -17.71 -1.54 -10.81
CA THR A 82 -16.99 -0.92 -11.93
C THR A 82 -17.65 0.35 -12.43
N ASP A 83 -17.03 1.04 -13.38
CA ASP A 83 -17.63 2.21 -14.02
C ASP A 83 -18.55 1.81 -15.20
N PRO A 84 -19.55 2.65 -15.51
CA PRO A 84 -20.32 2.55 -16.75
C PRO A 84 -19.42 2.42 -17.99
N GLY A 85 -19.73 1.45 -18.86
CA GLY A 85 -19.04 1.24 -20.13
C GLY A 85 -17.69 0.51 -20.04
N SER A 86 -17.24 0.10 -18.85
CA SER A 86 -16.00 -0.68 -18.71
C SER A 86 -16.14 -2.09 -19.30
N PRO A 87 -15.04 -2.74 -19.75
CA PRO A 87 -15.07 -4.12 -20.23
C PRO A 87 -15.60 -5.14 -19.20
N LEU A 88 -15.51 -4.82 -17.91
CA LEU A 88 -16.04 -5.65 -16.84
C LEU A 88 -17.57 -5.70 -16.86
N VAL A 89 -18.26 -4.65 -17.35
CA VAL A 89 -19.72 -4.68 -17.53
C VAL A 89 -20.12 -5.76 -18.53
N ALA A 90 -19.47 -5.78 -19.70
CA ALA A 90 -19.74 -6.76 -20.75
C ALA A 90 -19.40 -8.19 -20.28
N MET A 91 -18.24 -8.37 -19.64
CA MET A 91 -17.83 -9.67 -19.10
C MET A 91 -18.81 -10.17 -18.02
N ALA A 92 -19.23 -9.31 -17.10
CA ALA A 92 -20.19 -9.67 -16.05
C ALA A 92 -21.53 -10.13 -16.66
N ALA A 93 -22.01 -9.48 -17.72
CA ALA A 93 -23.21 -9.90 -18.44
C ALA A 93 -23.02 -11.25 -19.15
N GLU A 94 -21.93 -11.42 -19.92
CA GLU A 94 -21.60 -12.66 -20.62
C GLU A 94 -21.52 -13.86 -19.65
N LYS A 95 -20.86 -13.65 -18.50
CA LYS A 95 -20.64 -14.68 -17.49
C LYS A 95 -21.78 -14.81 -16.49
N ARG A 96 -22.89 -14.08 -16.68
CA ARG A 96 -24.08 -14.11 -15.82
C ARG A 96 -23.77 -13.85 -14.34
N PHE A 97 -23.01 -12.79 -14.08
CA PHE A 97 -22.73 -12.34 -12.72
C PHE A 97 -24.03 -12.02 -11.99
N ARG A 98 -24.06 -12.30 -10.68
CA ARG A 98 -25.24 -12.06 -9.83
C ARG A 98 -25.68 -10.59 -9.88
N ARG A 99 -24.74 -9.66 -9.91
CA ARG A 99 -25.03 -8.22 -9.97
C ARG A 99 -23.82 -7.43 -10.47
N THR A 100 -24.10 -6.31 -11.13
CA THR A 100 -23.11 -5.28 -11.46
C THR A 100 -23.51 -3.97 -10.79
N PHE A 101 -22.60 -3.38 -10.01
CA PHE A 101 -22.75 -2.06 -9.39
C PHE A 101 -21.93 -1.05 -10.18
N LEU A 102 -22.61 -0.06 -10.73
CA LEU A 102 -22.00 0.99 -11.55
C LEU A 102 -21.70 2.22 -10.69
N ASN A 103 -20.42 2.55 -10.56
CA ASN A 103 -19.96 3.70 -9.79
C ASN A 103 -19.98 4.99 -10.65
N PRO A 104 -20.22 6.18 -10.06
CA PRO A 104 -20.01 7.44 -10.77
C PRO A 104 -18.57 7.56 -11.29
N THR A 105 -18.42 7.99 -12.55
CA THR A 105 -17.13 8.01 -13.26
C THR A 105 -16.22 9.15 -12.80
N ASP A 106 -16.79 10.19 -12.20
CA ASP A 106 -16.10 11.36 -11.65
C ASP A 106 -15.47 11.10 -10.27
N ILE A 107 -15.76 9.95 -9.64
CA ILE A 107 -15.13 9.55 -8.37
C ILE A 107 -13.83 8.77 -8.65
N GLY A 108 -12.68 9.34 -8.28
CA GLY A 108 -11.39 8.66 -8.35
C GLY A 108 -11.28 7.48 -7.37
N GLY A 109 -10.46 6.47 -7.68
CA GLY A 109 -10.36 5.24 -6.87
C GLY A 109 -10.02 5.49 -5.39
N ARG A 110 -9.06 6.36 -5.10
CA ARG A 110 -8.69 6.72 -3.71
C ARG A 110 -9.74 7.56 -2.97
N TYR A 111 -10.69 8.16 -3.69
CA TYR A 111 -11.84 8.92 -3.17
C TYR A 111 -13.15 8.07 -3.16
N SER A 112 -13.04 6.75 -3.34
CA SER A 112 -14.21 5.85 -3.49
C SER A 112 -14.63 5.13 -2.21
N ALA A 113 -14.07 5.52 -1.04
CA ALA A 113 -14.38 4.85 0.23
C ALA A 113 -15.87 4.92 0.59
N LEU A 114 -16.53 6.04 0.29
CA LEU A 114 -17.96 6.23 0.52
C LEU A 114 -18.81 5.97 -0.73
N SER A 115 -18.26 5.28 -1.73
CA SER A 115 -18.99 4.82 -2.92
C SER A 115 -19.24 3.30 -2.87
N TYR A 116 -19.77 2.69 -3.94
CA TYR A 116 -19.99 1.24 -3.97
C TYR A 116 -18.75 0.40 -3.66
N PHE A 117 -17.54 0.90 -3.95
CA PHE A 117 -16.29 0.21 -3.65
C PHE A 117 -16.07 -0.02 -2.15
N GLY A 118 -16.49 0.90 -1.29
CA GLY A 118 -16.43 0.75 0.16
C GLY A 118 -17.75 0.33 0.81
N LEU A 119 -18.88 0.84 0.31
CA LEU A 119 -20.19 0.61 0.90
C LEU A 119 -20.72 -0.80 0.69
N LEU A 120 -20.52 -1.42 -0.48
CA LEU A 120 -21.01 -2.78 -0.71
C LEU A 120 -20.35 -3.79 0.24
N PRO A 121 -19.00 -3.83 0.38
CA PRO A 121 -18.36 -4.66 1.40
C PRO A 121 -18.84 -4.35 2.83
N ALA A 122 -19.07 -3.06 3.16
CA ALA A 122 -19.57 -2.66 4.47
C ALA A 122 -20.98 -3.19 4.77
N VAL A 123 -21.90 -3.13 3.80
CA VAL A 123 -23.26 -3.68 3.92
C VAL A 123 -23.22 -5.19 4.10
N LEU A 124 -22.36 -5.89 3.35
CA LEU A 124 -22.24 -7.34 3.44
C LEU A 124 -21.68 -7.81 4.79
N LEU A 125 -20.91 -6.97 5.49
CA LEU A 125 -20.46 -7.17 6.87
C LEU A 125 -21.52 -6.83 7.93
N GLY A 126 -22.61 -6.17 7.53
CA GLY A 126 -23.69 -5.70 8.42
C GLY A 126 -23.39 -4.39 9.14
N MET A 127 -22.56 -3.53 8.54
CA MET A 127 -22.32 -2.19 9.06
C MET A 127 -23.54 -1.27 8.84
N ASP A 128 -23.81 -0.38 9.80
CA ASP A 128 -24.80 0.70 9.65
C ASP A 128 -24.24 1.81 8.74
N ILE A 129 -24.35 1.56 7.42
CA ILE A 129 -23.89 2.50 6.41
C ILE A 129 -24.73 3.78 6.36
N LYS A 130 -25.99 3.74 6.84
CA LYS A 130 -26.84 4.94 6.87
C LYS A 130 -26.25 5.93 7.85
N THR A 131 -25.99 5.51 9.08
CA THR A 131 -25.38 6.38 10.09
C THR A 131 -23.96 6.82 9.68
N LEU A 132 -23.18 5.94 9.03
CA LEU A 132 -21.86 6.31 8.48
C LEU A 132 -21.97 7.48 7.48
N LEU A 133 -22.90 7.39 6.52
CA LEU A 133 -23.11 8.39 5.50
C LEU A 133 -23.77 9.67 6.04
N ASP A 134 -24.69 9.55 6.99
CA ASP A 134 -25.31 10.70 7.68
C ASP A 134 -24.22 11.50 8.42
N ARG A 135 -23.27 10.81 9.06
CA ARG A 135 -22.12 11.44 9.72
C ARG A 135 -21.16 12.09 8.72
N ALA A 136 -20.85 11.45 7.59
CA ALA A 136 -20.07 12.10 6.54
C ALA A 136 -20.77 13.38 6.04
N SER A 137 -22.07 13.28 5.76
CA SER A 137 -22.90 14.37 5.25
C SER A 137 -23.05 15.53 6.24
N SER A 138 -22.90 15.27 7.55
CA SER A 138 -22.95 16.32 8.57
C SER A 138 -21.86 17.39 8.40
N LEU A 139 -20.76 17.09 7.69
CA LEU A 139 -19.71 18.07 7.38
C LEU A 139 -20.00 18.92 6.14
N LEU A 140 -20.99 18.55 5.32
CA LEU A 140 -21.31 19.27 4.08
C LEU A 140 -21.67 20.75 4.31
N PRO A 141 -22.52 21.11 5.30
CA PRO A 141 -22.87 22.52 5.54
C PRO A 141 -21.65 23.38 5.85
N GLU A 142 -20.72 22.87 6.67
CA GLU A 142 -19.46 23.54 7.06
C GLU A 142 -18.41 23.53 5.95
N SER A 143 -18.62 22.71 4.91
CA SER A 143 -17.68 22.53 3.80
C SER A 143 -18.06 23.27 2.53
N ARG A 144 -19.10 24.11 2.58
CA ARG A 144 -19.53 24.92 1.43
C ARG A 144 -18.51 25.98 1.08
N SER A 145 -18.28 26.19 -0.22
CA SER A 145 -17.40 27.24 -0.74
C SER A 145 -17.85 28.66 -0.38
N SER A 146 -19.10 28.84 0.03
CA SER A 146 -19.64 30.12 0.49
C SER A 146 -19.25 30.47 1.93
N LEU A 147 -18.65 29.55 2.69
CA LEU A 147 -18.19 29.81 4.05
C LEU A 147 -16.71 30.24 4.06
N PRO A 148 -16.30 31.13 4.98
CA PRO A 148 -14.88 31.45 5.17
C PRO A 148 -14.05 30.20 5.46
N ALA A 149 -12.85 30.14 4.88
CA ALA A 149 -11.94 29.00 5.02
C ALA A 149 -11.60 28.67 6.48
N GLU A 150 -11.58 29.69 7.34
CA GLU A 150 -11.26 29.61 8.77
C GLU A 150 -12.33 28.87 9.59
N ARG A 151 -13.52 28.64 9.01
CA ARG A 151 -14.61 27.90 9.66
C ARG A 151 -14.72 26.46 9.21
N ASN A 152 -13.95 26.04 8.20
CA ASN A 152 -14.01 24.70 7.66
C ASN A 152 -12.85 23.85 8.22
N PRO A 153 -13.11 22.89 9.13
CA PRO A 153 -12.06 22.09 9.74
C PRO A 153 -11.27 21.24 8.73
N ALA A 154 -11.88 20.85 7.60
CA ALA A 154 -11.19 20.12 6.55
C ALA A 154 -10.22 21.00 5.76
N ILE A 155 -10.62 22.24 5.44
CA ILE A 155 -9.74 23.23 4.80
C ILE A 155 -8.59 23.60 5.75
N LEU A 156 -8.88 23.87 7.02
CA LEU A 156 -7.86 24.19 8.02
C LEU A 156 -6.82 23.06 8.16
N LEU A 157 -7.27 21.80 8.21
CA LEU A 157 -6.37 20.65 8.23
C LEU A 157 -5.48 20.61 6.98
N GLY A 158 -6.06 20.80 5.79
CA GLY A 158 -5.31 20.85 4.54
C GLY A 158 -4.28 21.99 4.49
N ILE A 159 -4.67 23.19 4.92
CA ILE A 159 -3.78 24.35 5.02
C ILE A 159 -2.65 24.07 6.01
N ALA A 160 -2.96 23.54 7.20
CA ALA A 160 -1.96 23.24 8.22
C ALA A 160 -0.93 22.24 7.69
N LEU A 161 -1.37 21.12 7.11
CA LEU A 161 -0.46 20.11 6.53
C LEU A 161 0.36 20.68 5.36
N GLY A 162 -0.28 21.48 4.49
CA GLY A 162 0.39 22.13 3.37
C GLY A 162 1.47 23.12 3.80
N GLN A 163 1.19 23.96 4.80
CA GLN A 163 2.15 24.91 5.36
C GLN A 163 3.30 24.21 6.09
N LEU A 164 2.99 23.18 6.88
CA LEU A 164 4.00 22.39 7.58
C LEU A 164 4.99 21.75 6.60
N ALA A 165 4.51 21.20 5.49
CA ALA A 165 5.38 20.65 4.46
C ALA A 165 6.24 21.72 3.75
N LEU A 166 5.74 22.95 3.56
CA LEU A 166 6.57 24.07 3.07
C LEU A 166 7.68 24.45 4.07
N GLN A 167 7.48 24.17 5.36
CA GLN A 167 8.47 24.33 6.43
C GLN A 167 9.35 23.09 6.63
N GLY A 168 9.33 22.13 5.70
CA GLY A 168 10.13 20.91 5.76
C GLY A 168 9.52 19.76 6.55
N ARG A 169 8.25 19.87 6.99
CA ARG A 169 7.53 18.83 7.73
C ARG A 169 6.51 18.10 6.85
N ASP A 170 7.01 17.28 5.95
CA ASP A 170 6.24 16.58 4.93
C ASP A 170 5.91 15.12 5.30
N LYS A 171 6.32 14.62 6.48
CA LYS A 171 6.08 13.24 6.91
C LYS A 171 4.97 13.15 7.95
N ILE A 172 3.79 12.67 7.56
CA ILE A 172 2.61 12.56 8.43
C ILE A 172 2.56 11.19 9.09
N THR A 173 2.79 11.12 10.40
CA THR A 173 2.82 9.88 11.16
C THR A 173 1.49 9.66 11.87
N PHE A 174 0.75 8.63 11.48
CA PHE A 174 -0.56 8.31 12.04
C PHE A 174 -0.44 7.43 13.28
N GLN A 175 -1.10 7.84 14.36
CA GLN A 175 -1.32 7.08 15.59
C GLN A 175 -2.82 6.92 15.78
N LEU A 176 -3.31 5.71 15.53
CA LEU A 176 -4.74 5.39 15.49
C LEU A 176 -5.11 4.50 16.67
N SER A 177 -6.34 4.62 17.19
CA SER A 177 -6.88 3.59 18.09
C SER A 177 -6.89 2.22 17.39
N PRO A 178 -6.61 1.11 18.11
CA PRO A 178 -6.58 -0.24 17.52
C PRO A 178 -7.84 -0.64 16.75
N GLU A 179 -8.98 -0.06 17.08
CA GLU A 179 -10.30 -0.33 16.51
C GLU A 179 -10.59 0.43 15.20
N ILE A 180 -9.69 1.32 14.75
CA ILE A 180 -9.88 2.14 13.55
C ILE A 180 -8.64 2.14 12.64
N THR A 181 -7.85 1.07 12.69
CA THR A 181 -6.59 0.97 11.96
C THR A 181 -6.76 0.87 10.44
N ALA A 182 -7.93 0.46 9.95
CA ALA A 182 -8.21 0.42 8.51
C ALA A 182 -8.14 1.81 7.87
N PHE A 183 -8.41 2.86 8.66
CA PHE A 183 -8.28 4.24 8.20
C PHE A 183 -6.85 4.56 7.76
N GLY A 184 -5.84 4.10 8.50
CA GLY A 184 -4.42 4.32 8.19
C GLY A 184 -4.03 3.87 6.80
N CYS A 185 -4.43 2.63 6.44
CA CYS A 185 -4.20 2.09 5.11
C CYS A 185 -4.91 2.87 4.00
N TRP A 186 -6.10 3.43 4.27
CA TRP A 186 -6.83 4.23 3.29
C TRP A 186 -6.23 5.63 3.12
N VAL A 187 -5.96 6.32 4.22
CA VAL A 187 -5.42 7.70 4.19
C VAL A 187 -4.00 7.71 3.63
N GLU A 188 -3.23 6.63 3.82
CA GLU A 188 -1.94 6.43 3.18
C GLU A 188 -2.05 6.53 1.65
N GLN A 189 -2.99 5.79 1.05
CA GLN A 189 -3.24 5.86 -0.38
C GLN A 189 -3.71 7.26 -0.79
N LEU A 190 -4.71 7.80 -0.10
CA LEU A 190 -5.29 9.11 -0.43
C LEU A 190 -4.22 10.18 -0.49
N VAL A 191 -3.42 10.32 0.57
CA VAL A 191 -2.44 11.40 0.72
C VAL A 191 -1.26 11.20 -0.24
N ALA A 192 -0.66 10.00 -0.27
CA ALA A 192 0.53 9.75 -1.07
C ALA A 192 0.24 9.87 -2.58
N GLU A 193 -0.86 9.29 -3.04
CA GLU A 193 -1.20 9.24 -4.46
C GLU A 193 -1.75 10.59 -4.97
N SER A 194 -2.47 11.33 -4.13
CA SER A 194 -2.98 12.66 -4.49
C SER A 194 -1.88 13.72 -4.52
N THR A 195 -0.95 13.71 -3.56
CA THR A 195 0.03 14.80 -3.41
C THR A 195 1.40 14.50 -4.00
N GLY A 196 1.78 13.22 -4.14
CA GLY A 196 3.11 12.77 -4.58
C GLY A 196 3.38 12.95 -6.07
N LYS A 197 3.55 14.19 -6.51
CA LYS A 197 3.69 14.58 -7.92
C LYS A 197 4.65 15.75 -8.09
N GLN A 198 5.26 15.86 -9.26
CA GLN A 198 6.08 17.02 -9.65
C GLN A 198 7.18 17.36 -8.61
N GLY A 199 7.76 16.35 -7.96
CA GLY A 199 8.80 16.52 -6.95
C GLY A 199 8.31 17.02 -5.59
N LYS A 200 6.99 17.02 -5.35
CA LYS A 200 6.34 17.49 -4.12
C LYS A 200 5.43 16.40 -3.54
N GLY A 201 5.00 16.58 -2.30
CA GLY A 201 3.93 15.77 -1.70
C GLY A 201 4.08 15.60 -0.19
N LEU A 202 3.02 15.07 0.42
CA LEU A 202 2.99 14.59 1.80
C LEU A 202 3.25 13.09 1.81
N PHE A 203 4.16 12.65 2.65
CA PHE A 203 4.44 11.24 2.85
C PHE A 203 3.70 10.73 4.10
N PRO A 204 2.64 9.94 3.93
CA PRO A 204 1.95 9.30 5.05
C PRO A 204 2.79 8.12 5.58
N VAL A 205 2.85 8.02 6.90
CA VAL A 205 3.54 6.98 7.65
C VAL A 205 2.50 6.28 8.52
N ASP A 206 1.98 5.16 8.02
CA ASP A 206 1.01 4.32 8.73
C ASP A 206 1.72 3.21 9.52
N GLY A 207 1.15 2.82 10.67
CA GLY A 207 1.59 1.70 11.48
C GLY A 207 3.01 1.78 12.06
N GLU A 208 3.62 2.96 12.14
CA GLU A 208 4.92 3.16 12.79
C GLU A 208 4.73 3.25 14.32
N PRO A 209 5.31 2.36 15.13
CA PRO A 209 5.21 2.46 16.60
C PRO A 209 5.86 3.75 17.11
N LEU A 210 5.33 4.40 18.16
CA LEU A 210 6.00 5.60 18.71
C LEU A 210 7.37 5.28 19.34
N GLY A 211 8.35 6.13 19.04
CA GLY A 211 9.69 6.14 19.60
C GLY A 211 9.90 7.31 20.57
N LYS A 212 11.15 7.51 21.00
CA LYS A 212 11.54 8.68 21.80
C LYS A 212 11.74 9.88 20.85
N PRO A 213 11.72 11.13 21.33
CA PRO A 213 11.93 12.29 20.47
C PRO A 213 13.22 12.25 19.63
N CYS A 214 14.33 11.76 20.19
CA CYS A 214 15.59 11.60 19.46
C CYS A 214 15.58 10.55 18.34
N SER A 215 14.51 9.75 18.21
CA SER A 215 14.33 8.77 17.14
C SER A 215 13.76 9.38 15.85
N TYR A 216 13.47 10.69 15.84
CA TYR A 216 12.78 11.35 14.74
C TYR A 216 13.56 12.55 14.21
N GLY A 217 13.59 12.70 12.88
CA GLY A 217 13.97 13.93 12.22
C GLY A 217 12.98 15.07 12.46
N SER A 218 13.40 16.30 12.16
CA SER A 218 12.58 17.51 12.29
C SER A 218 11.40 17.57 11.30
N ASP A 219 11.32 16.62 10.36
CA ASP A 219 10.38 16.55 9.23
C ASP A 219 9.01 15.91 9.55
N ARG A 220 8.79 15.52 10.81
CA ARG A 220 7.55 14.86 11.24
C ARG A 220 6.42 15.81 11.61
N VAL A 221 5.21 15.39 11.27
CA VAL A 221 3.92 15.81 11.85
C VAL A 221 3.23 14.55 12.38
N PHE A 222 2.68 14.59 13.59
CA PHE A 222 1.93 13.45 14.14
C PHE A 222 0.43 13.71 14.07
N VAL A 223 -0.35 12.68 13.74
CA VAL A 223 -1.80 12.71 13.75
C VAL A 223 -2.27 11.64 14.73
N HIS A 224 -2.88 12.06 15.82
CA HIS A 224 -3.51 11.17 16.79
C HIS A 224 -5.01 11.16 16.57
N MET A 225 -5.51 10.07 15.99
CA MET A 225 -6.94 9.87 15.79
C MET A 225 -7.42 8.76 16.73
N ARG A 226 -8.30 9.11 17.67
CA ARG A 226 -8.71 8.18 18.72
C ARG A 226 -10.21 8.11 18.91
N LEU A 227 -10.70 6.95 19.34
CA LEU A 227 -12.06 6.84 19.86
C LEU A 227 -12.13 7.51 21.24
N ARG A 228 -13.25 8.15 21.57
CA ARG A 228 -13.50 8.76 22.89
C ARG A 228 -13.33 7.77 24.03
N THR A 229 -13.68 6.50 23.79
CA THR A 229 -13.57 5.39 24.74
C THR A 229 -12.18 4.74 24.77
N ALA A 230 -11.23 5.19 23.94
CA ALA A 230 -9.91 4.59 23.85
C ALA A 230 -9.13 4.76 25.16
N ARG A 231 -8.47 3.67 25.58
CA ARG A 231 -7.57 3.64 26.74
C ARG A 231 -6.11 3.73 26.30
N ASP A 232 -5.67 4.92 25.93
CA ASP A 232 -4.39 5.15 25.24
C ASP A 232 -3.45 6.13 25.98
N SER A 233 -3.51 6.16 27.32
CA SER A 233 -2.72 7.09 28.13
C SER A 233 -1.21 7.04 27.86
N ALA A 234 -0.68 5.87 27.50
CA ALA A 234 0.72 5.73 27.10
C ALA A 234 1.02 6.50 25.80
N THR A 235 0.20 6.33 24.76
CA THR A 235 0.29 7.05 23.49
C THR A 235 0.19 8.56 23.71
N VAL A 236 -0.76 9.01 24.54
CA VAL A 236 -0.93 10.42 24.88
C VAL A 236 0.34 11.00 25.53
N ARG A 237 0.94 10.30 26.50
CA ARG A 237 2.20 10.74 27.14
C ARG A 237 3.39 10.78 26.17
N GLN A 238 3.48 9.80 25.26
CA GLN A 238 4.53 9.76 24.25
C GLN A 238 4.39 10.93 23.25
N LEU A 239 3.18 11.20 22.78
CA LEU A 239 2.91 12.34 21.90
C LEU A 239 3.14 13.68 22.60
N ALA A 240 2.79 13.83 23.88
CA ALA A 240 3.12 15.03 24.65
C ALA A 240 4.64 15.25 24.75
N SER A 241 5.42 14.17 24.88
CA SER A 241 6.89 14.25 24.86
C SER A 241 7.43 14.70 23.50
N LEU A 242 6.81 14.25 22.40
CA LEU A 242 7.15 14.67 21.04
C LEU A 242 6.78 16.13 20.76
N GLU A 243 5.62 16.57 21.24
CA GLU A 243 5.16 17.95 21.15
C GLU A 243 6.09 18.90 21.92
N LYS A 244 6.49 18.52 23.14
CA LYS A 244 7.50 19.26 23.92
C LYS A 244 8.86 19.35 23.22
N ALA A 245 9.19 18.35 22.39
CA ALA A 245 10.40 18.35 21.56
C ALA A 245 10.24 19.14 20.25
N GLY A 246 9.08 19.77 20.01
CA GLY A 246 8.83 20.64 18.86
C GLY A 246 8.23 19.95 17.64
N HIS A 247 7.69 18.72 17.78
CA HIS A 247 6.93 18.08 16.71
C HIS A 247 5.45 18.50 16.75
N PRO A 248 4.86 18.99 15.65
CA PRO A 248 3.43 19.27 15.58
C PRO A 248 2.60 18.01 15.80
N VAL A 249 1.51 18.13 16.57
CA VAL A 249 0.56 17.04 16.83
C VAL A 249 -0.86 17.50 16.53
N VAL A 250 -1.48 16.90 15.52
CA VAL A 250 -2.90 17.05 15.20
C VAL A 250 -3.68 16.00 16.00
N ARG A 251 -4.73 16.41 16.72
CA ARG A 251 -5.56 15.52 17.54
C ARG A 251 -6.99 15.51 17.01
N ILE A 252 -7.50 14.31 16.74
CA ILE A 252 -8.85 14.08 16.23
C ILE A 252 -9.52 13.04 17.13
N GLU A 253 -10.62 13.43 17.77
CA GLU A 253 -11.41 12.51 18.60
C GLU A 253 -12.70 12.11 17.89
N LEU A 254 -12.96 10.81 17.83
CA LEU A 254 -14.16 10.20 17.25
C LEU A 254 -15.08 9.73 18.37
N ALA A 255 -16.38 9.98 18.25
CA ALA A 255 -17.37 9.48 19.21
C ALA A 255 -17.37 7.95 19.27
N ASP A 256 -17.38 7.32 18.10
CA ASP A 256 -17.31 5.89 17.89
C ASP A 256 -16.79 5.61 16.46
N ARG A 257 -16.77 4.33 16.05
CA ARG A 257 -16.22 3.89 14.76
C ARG A 257 -16.97 4.47 13.55
N LEU A 258 -18.25 4.81 13.66
CA LEU A 258 -19.04 5.37 12.54
C LEU A 258 -18.68 6.83 12.28
N ASP A 259 -17.96 7.52 13.17
CA ASP A 259 -17.39 8.83 12.86
C ASP A 259 -16.27 8.75 11.80
N LEU A 260 -15.79 7.56 11.44
CA LEU A 260 -14.92 7.39 10.28
C LEU A 260 -15.55 7.95 8.98
N GLY A 261 -16.89 7.99 8.88
CA GLY A 261 -17.58 8.67 7.77
C GLY A 261 -17.19 10.14 7.64
N LYS A 262 -17.11 10.86 8.78
CA LYS A 262 -16.63 12.26 8.83
C LYS A 262 -15.19 12.36 8.38
N GLU A 263 -14.34 11.44 8.84
CA GLU A 263 -12.91 11.49 8.55
C GLU A 263 -12.59 11.14 7.11
N PHE A 264 -13.33 10.23 6.47
CA PHE A 264 -13.18 10.00 5.03
C PHE A 264 -13.41 11.32 4.26
N PHE A 265 -14.53 11.99 4.52
CA PHE A 265 -14.86 13.25 3.87
C PHE A 265 -13.87 14.39 4.20
N ARG A 266 -13.51 14.55 5.48
CA ARG A 266 -12.57 15.59 5.94
C ARG A 266 -11.20 15.44 5.26
N TRP A 267 -10.68 14.21 5.20
CA TRP A 267 -9.34 13.95 4.65
C TRP A 267 -9.30 14.06 3.13
N GLU A 268 -10.40 13.74 2.44
CA GLU A 268 -10.53 13.98 0.99
C GLU A 268 -10.39 15.47 0.67
N ILE A 269 -11.09 16.35 1.40
CA ILE A 269 -10.97 17.80 1.24
C ILE A 269 -9.58 18.29 1.67
N ALA A 270 -9.09 17.88 2.84
CA ALA A 270 -7.80 18.34 3.37
C ALA A 270 -6.64 18.00 2.41
N THR A 271 -6.67 16.80 1.82
CA THR A 271 -5.67 16.36 0.83
C THR A 271 -5.74 17.20 -0.44
N ALA A 272 -6.94 17.49 -0.96
CA ALA A 272 -7.12 18.33 -2.13
C ALA A 272 -6.63 19.76 -1.89
N VAL A 273 -6.91 20.33 -0.72
CA VAL A 273 -6.44 21.67 -0.31
C VAL A 273 -4.91 21.72 -0.23
N ALA A 274 -4.28 20.75 0.43
CA ALA A 274 -2.82 20.68 0.52
C ALA A 274 -2.17 20.57 -0.88
N ALA A 275 -2.72 19.74 -1.77
CA ALA A 275 -2.25 19.63 -3.15
C ALA A 275 -2.41 20.95 -3.94
N ALA A 276 -3.55 21.63 -3.78
CA ALA A 276 -3.85 22.89 -4.45
C ALA A 276 -2.86 24.01 -4.07
N MET A 277 -2.45 24.07 -2.79
CA MET A 277 -1.41 25.01 -2.33
C MET A 277 -0.09 24.86 -3.10
N TRP A 278 0.20 23.65 -3.59
CA TRP A 278 1.39 23.34 -4.37
C TRP A 278 1.18 23.32 -5.88
N LYS A 279 -0.03 23.67 -6.33
CA LYS A 279 -0.46 23.60 -7.74
C LYS A 279 -0.34 22.18 -8.32
N ILE A 280 -0.61 21.17 -7.49
CA ILE A 280 -0.65 19.76 -7.88
C ILE A 280 -2.10 19.35 -8.10
N ASN A 281 -2.35 18.58 -9.16
CA ASN A 281 -3.64 17.96 -9.35
C ASN A 281 -3.83 16.79 -8.36
N ALA A 282 -4.76 16.94 -7.42
CA ALA A 282 -5.05 15.92 -6.40
C ALA A 282 -5.77 14.68 -6.96
N PHE A 283 -6.24 14.72 -8.22
CA PHE A 283 -7.19 13.75 -8.77
C PHE A 283 -6.63 12.88 -9.91
N ASP A 284 -5.42 13.16 -10.42
CA ASP A 284 -4.72 12.32 -11.40
C ASP A 284 -3.67 11.38 -10.77
N GLU A 285 -3.05 10.51 -11.56
CA GLU A 285 -2.00 9.57 -11.13
C GLU A 285 -1.00 9.26 -12.27
N PRO A 286 -0.23 10.27 -12.75
CA PRO A 286 0.53 10.12 -14.00
C PRO A 286 1.73 9.16 -13.90
N ASN A 287 2.23 8.87 -12.68
CA ASN A 287 3.49 8.16 -12.49
C ASN A 287 3.33 6.66 -12.20
N VAL A 288 2.11 6.12 -12.16
CA VAL A 288 1.87 4.68 -12.00
C VAL A 288 2.00 3.91 -13.32
N LYS A 289 1.82 4.60 -14.46
CA LYS A 289 1.76 3.98 -15.78
C LYS A 289 3.07 3.28 -16.17
N GLU A 290 4.21 3.89 -15.85
CA GLU A 290 5.54 3.37 -16.20
C GLU A 290 5.79 1.95 -15.66
N SER A 291 5.44 1.68 -14.39
CA SER A 291 5.56 0.34 -13.82
C SER A 291 4.64 -0.67 -14.50
N LYS A 292 3.43 -0.24 -14.90
CA LYS A 292 2.46 -1.08 -15.62
C LYS A 292 3.02 -1.44 -17.00
N ASP A 293 3.49 -0.45 -17.75
CA ASP A 293 4.09 -0.63 -19.08
C ASP A 293 5.34 -1.54 -19.02
N ASN A 294 6.21 -1.35 -18.02
CA ASN A 294 7.38 -2.22 -17.80
C ASN A 294 6.96 -3.65 -17.47
N THR A 295 5.97 -3.84 -16.59
CA THR A 295 5.44 -5.16 -16.22
C THR A 295 4.90 -5.89 -17.45
N GLU A 296 4.07 -5.23 -18.26
CA GLU A 296 3.51 -5.81 -19.48
C GLU A 296 4.58 -6.19 -20.49
N ARG A 297 5.58 -5.33 -20.69
CA ARG A 297 6.71 -5.63 -21.57
C ARG A 297 7.49 -6.85 -21.08
N LEU A 298 7.77 -6.94 -19.78
CA LEU A 298 8.49 -8.07 -19.18
C LEU A 298 7.68 -9.37 -19.31
N LEU A 299 6.37 -9.32 -19.08
CA LEU A 299 5.48 -10.46 -19.27
C LEU A 299 5.50 -10.97 -20.71
N LYS A 300 5.37 -10.07 -21.71
CA LYS A 300 5.43 -10.43 -23.13
C LYS A 300 6.77 -11.07 -23.51
N GLN A 301 7.88 -10.56 -22.97
CA GLN A 301 9.21 -11.15 -23.19
C GLN A 301 9.32 -12.54 -22.58
N LEU A 302 8.95 -12.69 -21.31
CA LEU A 302 9.06 -13.96 -20.59
C LEU A 302 8.11 -15.03 -21.14
N SER A 303 6.92 -14.66 -21.60
CA SER A 303 5.92 -15.59 -22.16
C SER A 303 6.24 -16.03 -23.58
N SER A 304 6.99 -15.23 -24.36
CA SER A 304 7.40 -15.58 -25.73
C SER A 304 8.63 -16.49 -25.81
N GLY A 305 9.08 -17.03 -24.67
CA GLY A 305 10.30 -17.85 -24.59
C GLY A 305 11.59 -17.07 -24.84
N ARG A 306 11.51 -15.75 -25.13
CA ARG A 306 12.66 -14.87 -25.12
C ARG A 306 13.18 -14.85 -23.69
N LYS A 307 14.45 -15.21 -23.50
CA LYS A 307 15.12 -14.97 -22.22
C LYS A 307 15.08 -13.45 -22.01
N ALA A 308 14.19 -12.98 -21.12
CA ALA A 308 14.38 -11.66 -20.55
C ALA A 308 15.80 -11.63 -20.01
N ALA A 309 16.54 -10.53 -20.24
CA ALA A 309 17.91 -10.41 -19.78
C ALA A 309 17.97 -10.86 -18.32
N VAL A 310 18.63 -11.99 -18.07
CA VAL A 310 18.73 -12.57 -16.73
C VAL A 310 19.53 -11.55 -15.95
N GLU A 311 18.90 -10.98 -14.93
CA GLU A 311 19.56 -9.94 -14.17
C GLU A 311 20.76 -10.53 -13.43
N THR A 312 21.93 -9.92 -13.64
CA THR A 312 23.14 -10.34 -12.95
C THR A 312 23.17 -9.65 -11.60
N PRO A 313 23.07 -10.38 -10.49
CA PRO A 313 23.18 -9.76 -9.19
C PRO A 313 24.59 -9.25 -8.99
N VAL A 314 24.66 -8.16 -8.27
CA VAL A 314 25.88 -7.48 -7.88
C VAL A 314 26.71 -8.37 -6.95
N PHE A 315 26.06 -8.99 -5.97
CA PHE A 315 26.66 -9.91 -5.00
C PHE A 315 25.78 -11.14 -4.79
N ARG A 316 26.42 -12.26 -4.45
CA ARG A 316 25.75 -13.49 -4.00
C ARG A 316 26.52 -14.05 -2.80
N LYS A 317 25.83 -14.31 -1.68
CA LYS A 317 26.39 -15.02 -0.52
C LYS A 317 25.27 -15.69 0.26
N SER A 318 25.50 -16.93 0.73
CA SER A 318 24.61 -17.65 1.65
C SER A 318 23.12 -17.63 1.26
N GLY A 319 22.79 -17.96 0.01
CA GLY A 319 21.40 -17.98 -0.46
C GLY A 319 20.77 -16.60 -0.75
N MET A 320 21.49 -15.49 -0.52
CA MET A 320 21.03 -14.15 -0.83
C MET A 320 21.70 -13.61 -2.10
N SER A 321 20.93 -12.90 -2.92
CA SER A 321 21.40 -12.14 -4.08
C SER A 321 21.04 -10.67 -3.90
N LEU A 322 21.94 -9.78 -4.31
CA LEU A 322 21.72 -8.34 -4.27
C LEU A 322 21.68 -7.74 -5.68
N TYR A 323 20.75 -6.83 -5.93
CA TYR A 323 20.57 -6.12 -7.20
C TYR A 323 20.41 -4.62 -6.95
N GLY A 324 20.75 -3.79 -7.93
CA GLY A 324 20.65 -2.32 -7.85
C GLY A 324 21.71 -1.60 -8.68
N THR A 325 21.62 -0.28 -8.74
CA THR A 325 22.47 0.56 -9.59
C THR A 325 23.93 0.63 -9.12
N ARG A 326 24.86 0.78 -10.09
CA ARG A 326 26.31 0.84 -9.84
C ARG A 326 26.72 1.87 -8.76
N PRO A 327 26.17 3.09 -8.62
CA PRO A 327 26.64 4.04 -7.60
C PRO A 327 26.47 3.53 -6.15
N SER A 328 25.31 2.96 -5.80
CA SER A 328 25.03 2.36 -4.48
C SER A 328 25.92 1.15 -4.19
N VAL A 329 26.34 0.47 -5.25
CA VAL A 329 27.15 -0.75 -5.25
C VAL A 329 28.66 -0.44 -5.28
N THR A 330 29.07 0.64 -5.94
CA THR A 330 30.48 1.04 -6.09
C THR A 330 31.00 1.55 -4.75
N ALA A 331 30.20 2.29 -3.97
CA ALA A 331 30.53 2.60 -2.57
C ALA A 331 30.75 1.31 -1.76
N ALA A 332 29.86 0.34 -1.89
CA ALA A 332 29.98 -0.95 -1.22
C ALA A 332 31.18 -1.79 -1.69
N LYS A 333 31.60 -1.70 -2.97
CA LYS A 333 32.83 -2.34 -3.49
C LYS A 333 34.09 -1.67 -2.96
N THR A 334 34.09 -0.35 -2.79
CA THR A 334 35.22 0.41 -2.24
C THR A 334 35.38 0.13 -0.74
N ASP A 335 34.28 0.03 0.01
CA ASP A 335 34.28 -0.32 1.43
C ASP A 335 34.57 -1.81 1.68
N ALA A 336 34.05 -2.73 0.85
CA ALA A 336 34.38 -4.16 0.94
C ALA A 336 35.86 -4.46 0.60
N ARG A 337 36.54 -3.57 -0.14
CA ARG A 337 38.01 -3.62 -0.33
C ARG A 337 38.78 -3.05 0.86
N ARG A 338 38.15 -2.18 1.68
CA ARG A 338 38.73 -1.57 2.89
C ARG A 338 38.49 -2.40 4.15
N MET A 339 37.52 -3.30 4.17
CA MET A 339 37.16 -4.09 5.37
C MET A 339 37.72 -5.52 5.31
N ALA A 340 38.03 -6.05 6.50
CA ALA A 340 38.82 -7.26 6.74
C ALA A 340 38.39 -8.51 5.93
N ARG A 341 39.36 -9.39 5.64
CA ARG A 341 39.11 -10.74 5.11
C ARG A 341 38.05 -11.44 5.98
N GLY A 342 36.83 -11.65 5.46
CA GLY A 342 35.76 -12.38 6.15
C GLY A 342 34.37 -11.72 6.21
N SER A 343 34.22 -10.44 5.81
CA SER A 343 32.92 -9.75 5.86
C SER A 343 31.85 -10.36 4.93
N ASN A 344 30.57 -10.06 5.18
CA ASN A 344 29.45 -10.50 4.33
C ASN A 344 29.10 -9.39 3.33
N PRO A 345 29.47 -9.50 2.03
CA PRO A 345 29.30 -8.41 1.07
C PRO A 345 27.84 -7.98 0.87
N VAL A 346 26.88 -8.89 1.08
CA VAL A 346 25.44 -8.57 1.05
C VAL A 346 25.08 -7.65 2.21
N GLN A 347 25.56 -7.98 3.42
CA GLN A 347 25.33 -7.18 4.62
C GLN A 347 26.03 -5.81 4.51
N ASP A 348 27.29 -5.79 4.06
CA ASP A 348 28.07 -4.57 3.91
C ASP A 348 27.41 -3.61 2.91
N SER A 349 26.90 -4.14 1.80
CA SER A 349 26.20 -3.36 0.79
C SER A 349 24.84 -2.83 1.27
N LEU A 350 24.12 -3.62 2.08
CA LEU A 350 22.90 -3.17 2.73
C LEU A 350 23.21 -2.01 3.70
N ILE A 351 24.24 -2.16 4.54
CA ILE A 351 24.68 -1.11 5.47
C ILE A 351 25.08 0.16 4.69
N ALA A 352 25.86 0.02 3.61
CA ALA A 352 26.28 1.15 2.78
C ALA A 352 25.07 1.87 2.17
N HIS A 353 24.08 1.13 1.67
CA HIS A 353 22.85 1.71 1.16
C HIS A 353 22.07 2.48 2.24
N LEU A 354 21.91 1.91 3.43
CA LEU A 354 21.22 2.54 4.55
C LEU A 354 21.96 3.78 5.08
N ARG A 355 23.30 3.78 5.06
CA ARG A 355 24.13 4.95 5.44
C ARG A 355 24.02 6.14 4.48
N HIS A 356 23.43 5.95 3.30
CA HIS A 356 23.13 7.07 2.39
C HIS A 356 21.84 7.82 2.76
N ALA A 357 21.12 7.39 3.79
CA ALA A 357 20.02 8.15 4.35
C ALA A 357 20.52 9.50 4.91
N LYS A 358 19.78 10.56 4.62
CA LYS A 358 20.01 11.93 5.06
C LYS A 358 18.81 12.42 5.87
N GLU A 359 18.99 13.51 6.61
CA GLU A 359 17.86 14.19 7.26
C GLU A 359 16.80 14.57 6.21
N GLY A 360 15.52 14.36 6.56
CA GLY A 360 14.37 14.60 5.67
C GLY A 360 14.08 13.48 4.66
N ASP A 361 14.93 12.44 4.60
CA ASP A 361 14.64 11.25 3.80
C ASP A 361 13.55 10.37 4.40
N TYR A 362 13.02 9.46 3.59
CA TYR A 362 12.27 8.30 4.05
C TYR A 362 12.82 7.02 3.45
N LEU A 363 12.69 5.92 4.18
CA LEU A 363 13.01 4.57 3.75
C LEU A 363 11.72 3.78 3.49
N ALA A 364 11.54 3.30 2.26
CA ALA A 364 10.44 2.43 1.88
C ALA A 364 10.93 0.99 1.67
N ILE A 365 10.35 0.07 2.44
CA ILE A 365 10.56 -1.36 2.29
C ILE A 365 9.46 -1.90 1.36
N LEU A 366 9.85 -2.39 0.19
CA LEU A 366 8.94 -2.84 -0.86
C LEU A 366 8.96 -4.38 -0.90
N ALA A 367 7.96 -5.03 -0.31
CA ALA A 367 7.95 -6.46 -0.06
C ALA A 367 7.13 -7.24 -1.09
N TYR A 368 7.78 -7.97 -1.98
CA TYR A 368 7.14 -8.97 -2.86
C TYR A 368 7.20 -10.36 -2.22
N LEU A 369 6.64 -10.43 -1.02
CA LEU A 369 6.54 -11.62 -0.17
C LEU A 369 5.08 -11.85 0.20
N ALA A 370 4.72 -13.09 0.50
CA ALA A 370 3.40 -13.41 1.04
C ALA A 370 3.19 -12.71 2.40
N PRO A 371 2.11 -11.92 2.57
CA PRO A 371 1.72 -11.37 3.86
C PRO A 371 1.39 -12.50 4.84
N SER A 372 1.90 -12.38 6.07
CA SER A 372 1.57 -13.29 7.18
C SER A 372 1.86 -12.58 8.50
N PRO A 373 1.24 -13.00 9.62
CA PRO A 373 1.56 -12.43 10.93
C PRO A 373 3.06 -12.46 11.26
N ALA A 374 3.76 -13.54 10.88
CA ALA A 374 5.20 -13.66 11.09
C ALA A 374 6.00 -12.67 10.24
N THR A 375 5.60 -12.50 8.97
CA THR A 375 6.20 -11.51 8.06
C THR A 375 5.96 -10.09 8.59
N ASP A 376 4.72 -9.78 8.98
CA ASP A 376 4.32 -8.47 9.50
C ASP A 376 5.08 -8.09 10.76
N GLU A 377 5.23 -9.02 11.72
CA GLU A 377 5.98 -8.77 12.94
C GLU A 377 7.48 -8.59 12.68
N ALA A 378 8.07 -9.37 11.76
CA ALA A 378 9.47 -9.17 11.36
C ALA A 378 9.67 -7.77 10.76
N PHE A 379 8.72 -7.34 9.96
CA PHE A 379 8.71 -6.06 9.30
C PHE A 379 8.48 -4.87 10.26
N LYS A 380 7.59 -5.01 11.23
CA LYS A 380 7.42 -4.04 12.32
C LYS A 380 8.71 -3.86 13.14
N ARG A 381 9.39 -4.96 13.48
CA ARG A 381 10.70 -4.91 14.16
C ARG A 381 11.76 -4.21 13.29
N MET A 382 11.82 -4.56 12.01
CA MET A 382 12.75 -3.97 11.06
C MET A 382 12.54 -2.45 10.94
N ARG A 383 11.30 -1.99 10.76
CA ARG A 383 10.97 -0.54 10.72
C ARG A 383 11.43 0.18 11.97
N ARG A 384 11.15 -0.38 13.15
CA ARG A 384 11.56 0.23 14.43
C ARG A 384 13.08 0.40 14.50
N CYS A 385 13.83 -0.66 14.24
CA CYS A 385 15.30 -0.61 14.26
C CYS A 385 15.86 0.39 13.24
N LEU A 386 15.31 0.42 12.03
CA LEU A 386 15.76 1.33 10.97
C LEU A 386 15.44 2.78 11.28
N ARG A 387 14.22 3.07 11.76
CA ARG A 387 13.87 4.42 12.21
C ARG A 387 14.79 4.87 13.34
N ASP A 388 14.93 4.07 14.38
CA ASP A 388 15.75 4.44 15.55
C ASP A 388 17.23 4.62 15.19
N GLY A 389 17.74 3.83 14.24
CA GLY A 389 19.14 3.89 13.81
C GLY A 389 19.45 4.96 12.76
N LEU A 390 18.47 5.38 11.96
CA LEU A 390 18.67 6.31 10.84
C LEU A 390 18.00 7.69 11.05
N GLY A 391 17.05 7.81 11.98
CA GLY A 391 16.29 9.04 12.23
C GLY A 391 15.26 9.39 11.14
N VAL A 392 15.09 8.55 10.13
CA VAL A 392 14.20 8.80 8.97
C VAL A 392 12.83 8.15 9.09
N ALA A 393 11.86 8.65 8.32
CA ALA A 393 10.57 7.98 8.15
C ALA A 393 10.73 6.59 7.54
N THR A 394 9.98 5.61 8.06
CA THR A 394 9.99 4.24 7.51
C THR A 394 8.60 3.84 7.05
N SER A 395 8.48 3.16 5.92
CA SER A 395 7.23 2.57 5.43
C SER A 395 7.44 1.14 4.96
N ILE A 396 6.37 0.35 4.94
CA ILE A 396 6.35 -0.97 4.31
C ILE A 396 5.14 -1.08 3.39
N GLY A 397 5.40 -1.46 2.14
CA GLY A 397 4.38 -1.80 1.17
C GLY A 397 4.52 -3.25 0.73
N TYR A 398 3.44 -4.03 0.76
CA TYR A 398 3.40 -5.32 0.07
C TYR A 398 3.12 -5.10 -1.42
N GLY A 399 3.95 -5.66 -2.28
CA GLY A 399 3.76 -5.62 -3.73
C GLY A 399 2.72 -6.65 -4.18
N PRO A 400 1.90 -6.34 -5.21
CA PRO A 400 1.83 -5.09 -5.97
C PRO A 400 0.92 -4.03 -5.33
N ARG A 401 0.28 -4.29 -4.18
CA ARG A 401 -0.68 -3.38 -3.53
C ARG A 401 -0.17 -1.94 -3.42
N TYR A 402 1.06 -1.74 -2.96
CA TYR A 402 1.60 -0.38 -2.79
C TYR A 402 1.78 0.38 -4.11
N LEU A 403 1.84 -0.31 -5.25
CA LEU A 403 1.92 0.34 -6.57
C LEU A 403 0.66 1.19 -6.84
N HIS A 404 -0.46 0.80 -6.24
CA HIS A 404 -1.74 1.51 -6.26
C HIS A 404 -1.98 2.34 -4.99
N SER A 405 -0.95 2.56 -4.16
CA SER A 405 -1.00 3.51 -3.04
C SER A 405 0.19 4.48 -3.06
N THR A 406 1.28 4.15 -2.38
CA THR A 406 2.46 5.00 -2.27
C THR A 406 3.33 4.99 -3.52
N GLY A 407 3.10 4.08 -4.47
CA GLY A 407 3.87 3.93 -5.70
C GLY A 407 3.91 5.19 -6.57
N GLN A 408 2.82 5.96 -6.60
CA GLN A 408 2.76 7.28 -7.23
C GLN A 408 3.74 8.25 -6.54
N PHE A 409 3.73 8.33 -5.20
CA PHE A 409 4.64 9.18 -4.44
C PHE A 409 6.10 8.78 -4.62
N HIS A 410 6.41 7.48 -4.60
CA HIS A 410 7.77 6.98 -4.76
C HIS A 410 8.42 7.42 -6.09
N LYS A 411 7.61 7.64 -7.12
CA LYS A 411 8.04 8.01 -8.47
C LYS A 411 7.90 9.50 -8.76
N GLY A 412 6.77 10.10 -8.36
CA GLY A 412 6.39 11.47 -8.65
C GLY A 412 6.72 12.47 -7.54
N GLY A 413 6.88 12.02 -6.30
CA GLY A 413 7.19 12.87 -5.14
C GLY A 413 8.65 13.32 -5.06
N PRO A 414 9.05 13.98 -3.96
CA PRO A 414 10.41 14.51 -3.79
C PRO A 414 11.49 13.44 -3.90
N ALA A 415 12.71 13.83 -4.28
CA ALA A 415 13.87 12.94 -4.47
C ALA A 415 14.53 12.48 -3.16
N ASN A 416 13.75 12.33 -2.09
CA ASN A 416 14.20 11.99 -0.73
C ASN A 416 13.83 10.55 -0.30
N GLY A 417 13.43 9.70 -1.24
CA GLY A 417 13.17 8.27 -1.00
C GLY A 417 14.44 7.43 -1.07
N LEU A 418 14.57 6.49 -0.14
CA LEU A 418 15.51 5.37 -0.13
C LEU A 418 14.68 4.07 -0.19
N PHE A 419 15.00 3.16 -1.09
CA PHE A 419 14.14 2.01 -1.42
C PHE A 419 14.86 0.69 -1.23
N LEU A 420 14.30 -0.16 -0.37
CA LEU A 420 14.74 -1.54 -0.16
C LEU A 420 13.64 -2.50 -0.64
N GLU A 421 13.80 -3.05 -1.84
CA GLU A 421 12.92 -4.10 -2.33
C GLU A 421 13.36 -5.47 -1.80
N ILE A 422 12.41 -6.25 -1.29
CA ILE A 422 12.64 -7.60 -0.78
C ILE A 422 11.80 -8.58 -1.58
N THR A 423 12.49 -9.50 -2.24
CA THR A 423 11.90 -10.59 -3.01
C THR A 423 12.38 -11.94 -2.49
N ALA A 424 11.64 -13.00 -2.76
CA ALA A 424 12.07 -14.36 -2.50
C ALA A 424 11.69 -15.27 -3.67
N LYS A 425 12.42 -16.38 -3.82
CA LYS A 425 12.01 -17.43 -4.75
C LYS A 425 10.68 -18.02 -4.27
N ASP A 426 9.70 -18.02 -5.16
CA ASP A 426 8.41 -18.65 -4.92
C ASP A 426 8.54 -20.17 -4.81
N SER A 427 7.93 -20.74 -3.78
CA SER A 427 7.89 -22.19 -3.55
C SER A 427 6.82 -22.89 -4.38
N ILE A 428 5.86 -22.14 -4.91
CA ILE A 428 4.74 -22.63 -5.71
C ILE A 428 4.49 -21.71 -6.90
N ASP A 429 3.80 -22.22 -7.90
CA ASP A 429 3.22 -21.42 -8.98
C ASP A 429 1.76 -21.82 -9.17
N LEU A 430 0.91 -20.85 -9.44
CA LEU A 430 -0.51 -21.05 -9.68
C LEU A 430 -0.81 -20.56 -11.10
N PRO A 431 -1.41 -21.41 -11.96
CA PRO A 431 -1.75 -21.01 -13.32
C PRO A 431 -2.84 -19.94 -13.29
N ILE A 432 -2.79 -19.00 -14.24
CA ILE A 432 -3.89 -18.05 -14.47
C ILE A 432 -4.58 -18.49 -15.76
N PRO A 433 -5.86 -18.89 -15.72
CA PRO A 433 -6.59 -19.34 -16.90
C PRO A 433 -6.52 -18.32 -18.04
N ASP A 434 -6.36 -18.83 -19.27
CA ASP A 434 -6.25 -18.07 -20.53
C ASP A 434 -5.03 -17.15 -20.66
N LEU A 435 -4.07 -17.21 -19.72
CA LEU A 435 -2.81 -16.47 -19.81
C LEU A 435 -1.63 -17.43 -19.98
N PRO A 436 -0.59 -17.03 -20.73
CA PRO A 436 0.59 -17.88 -20.97
C PRO A 436 1.55 -17.91 -19.76
N TYR A 437 1.11 -17.45 -18.58
CA TYR A 437 1.93 -17.33 -17.38
C TYR A 437 1.10 -17.51 -16.09
N GLY A 438 1.76 -17.94 -15.03
CA GLY A 438 1.18 -18.04 -13.69
C GLY A 438 1.46 -16.82 -12.80
N PHE A 439 0.89 -16.84 -11.59
CA PHE A 439 1.07 -15.78 -10.59
C PHE A 439 2.52 -15.52 -10.20
N ARG A 440 3.38 -16.55 -10.23
CA ARG A 440 4.82 -16.38 -9.95
C ARG A 440 5.47 -15.41 -10.94
N LEU A 441 5.22 -15.61 -12.23
CA LEU A 441 5.81 -14.78 -13.27
C LEU A 441 5.22 -13.36 -13.25
N LEU A 442 3.91 -13.24 -13.00
CA LEU A 442 3.24 -11.96 -12.80
C LEU A 442 3.89 -11.16 -11.66
N LYS A 443 4.06 -11.76 -10.49
CA LYS A 443 4.72 -11.10 -9.35
C LYS A 443 6.15 -10.67 -9.69
N GLN A 444 6.93 -11.54 -10.32
CA GLN A 444 8.31 -11.24 -10.71
C GLN A 444 8.40 -10.09 -11.72
N ALA A 445 7.50 -10.05 -12.69
CA ALA A 445 7.40 -8.97 -13.66
C ALA A 445 7.00 -7.65 -12.99
N GLN A 446 6.09 -7.68 -12.01
CA GLN A 446 5.68 -6.49 -11.25
C GLN A 446 6.84 -5.92 -10.42
N ALA A 447 7.55 -6.76 -9.66
CA ALA A 447 8.72 -6.33 -8.89
C ALA A 447 9.79 -5.71 -9.78
N ARG A 448 10.15 -6.39 -10.87
CA ARG A 448 11.15 -5.87 -11.81
C ARG A 448 10.67 -4.64 -12.56
N GLY A 449 9.39 -4.56 -12.92
CA GLY A 449 8.82 -3.39 -13.58
C GLY A 449 8.81 -2.15 -12.69
N ASP A 450 8.62 -2.33 -11.39
CA ASP A 450 8.75 -1.26 -10.39
C ASP A 450 10.21 -0.85 -10.18
N GLN A 451 11.13 -1.81 -10.04
CA GLN A 451 12.57 -1.54 -10.03
C GLN A 451 12.99 -0.68 -11.23
N GLU A 452 12.64 -1.09 -12.46
CA GLU A 452 13.02 -0.36 -13.67
C GLU A 452 12.46 1.08 -13.69
N ALA A 453 11.25 1.30 -13.13
CA ALA A 453 10.63 2.63 -13.03
C ALA A 453 11.26 3.51 -11.92
N LEU A 454 11.78 2.91 -10.85
CA LEU A 454 12.52 3.64 -9.82
C LEU A 454 13.94 3.99 -10.31
N GLU A 455 14.61 3.06 -10.97
CA GLU A 455 15.97 3.25 -11.50
C GLU A 455 16.00 4.26 -12.66
N SER A 456 15.02 4.25 -13.57
CA SER A 456 14.90 5.24 -14.66
C SER A 456 14.79 6.68 -14.13
N ARG A 457 14.31 6.84 -12.90
CA ARG A 457 14.15 8.11 -12.18
C ARG A 457 15.29 8.41 -11.23
N ALA A 458 16.40 7.68 -11.34
CA ALA A 458 17.57 7.80 -10.48
C ALA A 458 17.24 7.71 -8.97
N ARG A 459 16.18 6.97 -8.60
CA ARG A 459 15.85 6.73 -7.21
C ARG A 459 16.91 5.84 -6.56
N ARG A 460 17.18 6.08 -5.28
CA ARG A 460 18.16 5.30 -4.51
C ARG A 460 17.56 3.94 -4.16
N PHE A 461 17.82 2.95 -5.00
CA PHE A 461 17.20 1.64 -4.94
C PHE A 461 18.21 0.53 -4.65
N LEU A 462 17.78 -0.46 -3.86
CA LEU A 462 18.47 -1.71 -3.63
C LEU A 462 17.45 -2.84 -3.52
N ARG A 463 17.72 -3.99 -4.17
CA ARG A 463 16.89 -5.18 -4.04
C ARG A 463 17.65 -6.34 -3.43
N LEU A 464 17.10 -6.88 -2.34
CA LEU A 464 17.53 -8.12 -1.72
C LEU A 464 16.62 -9.26 -2.16
N HIS A 465 17.21 -10.30 -2.75
CA HIS A 465 16.50 -11.50 -3.18
C HIS A 465 16.95 -12.72 -2.38
N ARG A 466 16.01 -13.37 -1.68
CA ARG A 466 16.26 -14.61 -0.94
C ARG A 466 15.97 -15.84 -1.80
N LYS A 467 16.99 -16.66 -2.06
CA LYS A 467 16.82 -18.02 -2.58
C LYS A 467 16.41 -18.95 -1.42
N PRO A 468 15.75 -20.08 -1.69
CA PRO A 468 15.43 -21.03 -0.64
C PRO A 468 16.72 -21.47 0.02
N ASP A 469 16.70 -21.67 1.34
CA ASP A 469 17.75 -22.42 1.99
C ASP A 469 17.88 -23.77 1.28
N ARG A 470 19.10 -24.13 0.88
CA ARG A 470 19.37 -25.55 0.65
C ARG A 470 18.97 -26.21 1.97
N LYS A 471 18.07 -27.21 1.93
CA LYS A 471 17.87 -28.09 3.10
C LYS A 471 19.25 -28.37 3.69
N PRO A 472 19.45 -28.26 5.01
CA PRO A 472 20.71 -28.70 5.61
C PRO A 472 20.86 -30.16 5.20
N GLY A 473 21.74 -30.41 4.23
CA GLY A 473 22.16 -31.74 3.90
C GLY A 473 22.86 -32.28 5.13
N CYS A 474 22.53 -33.49 5.52
CA CYS A 474 23.38 -34.30 6.37
C CYS A 474 24.83 -34.12 5.92
N GLY A 475 25.63 -33.46 6.76
CA GLY A 475 27.00 -33.08 6.43
C GLY A 475 27.59 -32.31 7.59
N ARG A 476 28.12 -33.05 8.56
CA ARG A 476 29.00 -32.53 9.62
C ARG A 476 30.17 -31.79 8.97
N SER A 477 30.41 -30.55 9.39
CA SER A 477 31.72 -30.00 9.77
C SER A 477 31.59 -28.51 10.03
#